data_AF-A0A382QNA7-F1
#
_entry.id   AF-A0A382QNA7-F1
#
_cell.length_a   1.000
_cell.length_b   1.000
_cell.length_c   1.000
_cell.angle_alpha   90.00
_cell.angle_beta   90.00
_cell.angle_gamma   90.00
#
_symmetry.space_group_name_H-M   'P 1'
#
loop_
_entity.id
_entity.type
_entity.pdbx_description
1 polymer ?
#
loop_
_entity_poly.entity_id
_entity_poly.type
_entity_poly.pdbx_seq_one_letter_code
_entity_poly.pdbx_strand_id
1 'polypeptide(L)'
;MSGKTAASQAESFESWVAKARRKVEEGTFGPPDLDRLVSLRNRTRQRLLYLHAGSPSIYSDVVAAALHEPVAGSITEIDPMEPELPYETVHDAIVDGWRVIHFPSQQAFFDDREIDVIGYEFILEKREDYRD
;
A
#
# COMPACT_ATOMS: atom_id res chain seq x y z
N MET A 1 11.29 -33.86 -19.78
CA MET A 1 11.29 -33.71 -18.31
C MET A 1 11.39 -32.23 -18.00
N SER A 2 10.30 -31.60 -17.58
CA SER A 2 10.31 -30.18 -17.19
C SER A 2 9.52 -30.05 -15.89
N GLY A 3 10.24 -29.72 -14.82
CA GLY A 3 9.70 -29.63 -13.47
C GLY A 3 8.78 -28.42 -13.35
N LYS A 4 7.53 -28.66 -12.96
CA LYS A 4 6.67 -27.60 -12.44
C LYS A 4 7.20 -27.18 -11.08
N THR A 5 7.79 -26.00 -11.02
CA THR A 5 8.01 -25.27 -9.78
C THR A 5 6.63 -25.05 -9.14
N ALA A 6 6.33 -25.80 -8.08
CA ALA A 6 5.11 -25.62 -7.33
C ALA A 6 5.17 -24.26 -6.63
N ALA A 7 4.35 -23.33 -7.09
CA ALA A 7 4.04 -22.13 -6.32
C ALA A 7 3.51 -22.57 -4.95
N SER A 8 4.24 -22.23 -3.89
CA SER A 8 3.82 -22.41 -2.51
C SER A 8 2.54 -21.59 -2.30
N GLN A 9 1.37 -22.23 -2.39
CA GLN A 9 0.11 -21.59 -2.04
C GLN A 9 0.13 -21.32 -0.53
N ALA A 10 0.12 -20.04 -0.16
CA ALA A 10 -0.10 -19.64 1.22
C ALA A 10 -1.48 -20.16 1.68
N GLU A 11 -1.53 -20.78 2.85
CA GLU A 11 -2.75 -21.27 3.48
C GLU A 11 -3.75 -20.13 3.71
N SER A 12 -5.02 -20.34 3.35
CA SER A 12 -6.10 -19.37 3.61
C SER A 12 -6.46 -19.33 5.10
N PHE A 13 -6.99 -18.19 5.58
CA PHE A 13 -7.43 -18.05 6.98
C PHE A 13 -8.45 -19.12 7.36
N GLU A 14 -9.42 -19.40 6.48
CA GLU A 14 -10.43 -20.45 6.70
C GLU A 14 -9.82 -21.85 6.82
N SER A 15 -8.84 -22.17 5.97
CA SER A 15 -8.12 -23.45 6.05
C SER A 15 -7.35 -23.57 7.36
N TRP A 16 -6.75 -22.47 7.82
CA TRP A 16 -6.05 -22.43 9.11
C TRP A 16 -7.01 -22.58 10.29
N VAL A 17 -8.15 -21.85 10.30
CA VAL A 17 -9.17 -21.95 11.37
C VAL A 17 -9.72 -23.37 11.48
N ALA A 18 -9.99 -24.04 10.35
CA ALA A 18 -10.45 -25.43 10.35
C ALA A 18 -9.43 -26.38 11.01
N LYS A 19 -8.13 -26.21 10.72
CA LYS A 19 -7.07 -27.00 11.36
C LYS A 19 -6.90 -26.68 12.84
N ALA A 20 -7.00 -25.41 13.22
CA ALA A 20 -6.93 -24.98 14.61
C ALA A 20 -8.07 -25.61 15.44
N ARG A 21 -9.29 -25.63 14.92
CA ARG A 21 -10.44 -26.31 15.57
C ARG A 21 -10.17 -27.79 15.81
N ARG A 22 -9.65 -28.50 14.80
CA ARG A 22 -9.29 -29.92 14.94
C ARG A 22 -8.24 -30.15 16.02
N LYS A 23 -7.20 -29.31 16.07
CA LYS A 23 -6.17 -29.39 17.12
C LYS A 23 -6.72 -29.14 18.52
N VAL A 24 -7.72 -28.27 18.66
CA VAL A 24 -8.41 -28.04 19.95
C VAL A 24 -9.17 -29.29 20.37
N GLU A 25 -9.90 -29.93 19.46
CA GLU A 25 -10.61 -31.19 19.72
C GLU A 25 -9.66 -32.33 20.07
N GLU A 26 -8.50 -32.40 19.41
CA GLU A 26 -7.45 -33.40 19.64
C GLU A 26 -6.58 -33.09 20.88
N GLY A 27 -6.76 -31.94 21.54
CA GLY A 27 -5.93 -31.51 22.67
C GLY A 27 -4.47 -31.19 22.33
N THR A 28 -4.16 -30.99 21.05
CA THR A 28 -2.80 -30.70 20.54
C THR A 28 -2.57 -29.21 20.26
N PHE A 29 -3.57 -28.37 20.52
CA PHE A 29 -3.46 -26.93 20.37
C PHE A 29 -2.51 -26.34 21.41
N GLY A 30 -1.51 -25.58 20.97
CA GLY A 30 -0.48 -25.03 21.87
C GLY A 30 0.03 -23.65 21.48
N PRO A 31 1.03 -23.12 22.21
CA PRO A 31 1.63 -21.80 21.94
C PRO A 31 2.02 -21.53 20.48
N PRO A 32 2.59 -22.50 19.72
CA PRO A 32 2.90 -22.27 18.30
C PRO A 32 1.68 -21.97 17.43
N ASP A 33 0.50 -22.48 17.79
CA ASP A 33 -0.75 -22.18 17.07
C ASP A 33 -1.22 -20.75 17.39
N LEU A 34 -0.95 -20.23 18.59
CA LEU A 34 -1.21 -18.84 18.95
C LEU A 34 -0.23 -17.89 18.25
N ASP A 35 1.06 -18.22 18.18
CA ASP A 35 2.05 -17.46 17.42
C ASP A 35 1.65 -17.38 15.93
N ARG A 36 1.14 -18.49 15.40
CA ARG A 36 0.61 -18.54 14.04
C ARG A 36 -0.62 -17.65 13.87
N LEU A 37 -1.56 -17.63 14.81
CA LEU A 37 -2.71 -16.73 14.80
C LEU A 37 -2.28 -15.26 14.76
N VAL A 38 -1.29 -14.88 15.58
CA VAL A 38 -0.72 -13.52 15.58
C VAL A 38 -0.10 -13.20 14.22
N SER A 39 0.61 -14.15 13.60
CA SER A 39 1.17 -13.94 12.25
C SER A 39 0.11 -13.75 11.16
N LEU A 40 -1.08 -14.34 11.33
CA LEU A 40 -2.21 -14.15 10.40
C LEU A 40 -2.91 -12.81 10.58
N ARG A 41 -2.83 -12.21 11.77
CA ARG A 41 -3.35 -10.89 12.09
C ARG A 41 -2.50 -9.77 11.48
N ASN A 42 -1.18 -9.96 11.41
CA ASN A 42 -0.26 -9.00 10.82
C ASN A 42 -0.27 -9.06 9.29
N ARG A 43 -1.45 -8.86 8.69
CA ARG A 43 -1.52 -8.56 7.27
C ARG A 43 -1.15 -7.10 7.10
N THR A 44 0.15 -6.84 7.04
CA THR A 44 0.66 -5.53 6.66
C THR A 44 -0.02 -5.13 5.35
N ARG A 45 -0.81 -4.07 5.37
CA ARG A 45 -1.57 -3.61 4.22
C ARG A 45 -0.79 -2.53 3.49
N GLN A 46 -1.02 -2.43 2.20
CA GLN A 46 -0.41 -1.42 1.35
C GLN A 46 -1.31 -0.19 1.32
N ARG A 47 -0.82 0.92 1.83
CA ARG A 47 -1.39 2.25 1.58
C ARG A 47 -0.77 2.79 0.30
N LEU A 48 -1.55 3.48 -0.52
CA LEU A 48 -1.05 4.15 -1.73
C LEU A 48 -1.23 5.65 -1.58
N LEU A 49 -0.20 6.39 -1.93
CA LEU A 49 -0.20 7.84 -1.98
C LEU A 49 0.24 8.29 -3.38
N TYR A 50 -0.62 9.04 -4.03
CA TYR A 50 -0.35 9.70 -5.29
C TYR A 50 0.01 11.15 -4.99
N LEU A 51 1.16 11.60 -5.47
CA LEU A 51 1.61 13.00 -5.36
C LEU A 51 1.88 13.54 -6.76
N HIS A 52 1.25 14.66 -7.11
CA HIS A 52 1.59 15.42 -8.30
C HIS A 52 2.50 16.57 -7.91
N ALA A 53 3.67 16.65 -8.53
CA ALA A 53 4.65 17.71 -8.26
C ALA A 53 4.82 18.66 -9.45
N GLY A 54 5.30 19.88 -9.16
CA GLY A 54 5.55 20.91 -10.20
C GLY A 54 6.69 20.57 -11.17
N SER A 55 7.56 19.62 -10.83
CA SER A 55 8.67 19.15 -11.66
C SER A 55 8.96 17.67 -11.35
N PRO A 56 9.77 16.95 -12.15
CA PRO A 56 10.11 15.54 -11.88
C PRO A 56 11.11 15.38 -10.73
N SER A 57 11.48 16.47 -10.03
CA SER A 57 12.33 16.43 -8.84
C SER A 57 11.51 16.03 -7.61
N ILE A 58 12.05 15.14 -6.77
CA ILE A 58 11.42 14.78 -5.48
C ILE A 58 11.38 15.94 -4.48
N TYR A 59 12.17 16.99 -4.72
CA TYR A 59 12.20 18.22 -3.90
C TYR A 59 11.30 19.32 -4.45
N SER A 60 10.53 19.02 -5.50
CA SER A 60 9.57 19.97 -6.06
C SER A 60 8.33 20.02 -5.18
N ASP A 61 7.72 21.20 -5.13
CA ASP A 61 6.45 21.40 -4.44
C ASP A 61 5.37 20.46 -5.03
N VAL A 62 4.64 19.81 -4.12
CA VAL A 62 3.44 19.04 -4.41
C VAL A 62 2.29 20.02 -4.67
N VAL A 63 1.52 19.74 -5.71
CA VAL A 63 0.35 20.55 -6.12
C VAL A 63 -0.97 19.82 -5.91
N ALA A 64 -0.93 18.49 -5.82
CA ALA A 64 -2.10 17.65 -5.54
C ALA A 64 -1.67 16.33 -4.91
N ALA A 65 -2.54 15.76 -4.09
CA ALA A 65 -2.33 14.47 -3.46
C ALA A 65 -3.62 13.63 -3.42
N ALA A 66 -3.49 12.31 -3.50
CA ALA A 66 -4.59 11.38 -3.23
C ALA A 66 -4.09 10.20 -2.40
N LEU A 67 -4.70 10.01 -1.22
CA LEU A 67 -4.42 8.91 -0.31
C LEU A 67 -5.49 7.83 -0.47
N HIS A 68 -5.03 6.58 -0.62
CA HIS A 68 -5.89 5.40 -0.68
C HIS A 68 -5.60 4.48 0.50
N GLU A 69 -6.58 4.39 1.40
CA GLU A 69 -6.52 3.49 2.54
C GLU A 69 -6.95 2.07 2.14
N PRO A 70 -6.30 1.02 2.67
CA PRO A 70 -6.58 -0.37 2.35
C PRO A 70 -7.78 -0.90 3.15
N VAL A 71 -8.91 -0.18 3.07
CA VAL A 71 -10.18 -0.49 3.72
C VAL A 71 -11.27 -0.60 2.66
N ALA A 72 -12.05 -1.68 2.71
CA ALA A 72 -13.13 -1.91 1.76
C ALA A 72 -14.18 -0.80 1.86
N GLY A 73 -14.51 -0.17 0.72
CA GLY A 73 -15.47 0.93 0.68
C GLY A 73 -14.91 2.28 1.14
N SER A 74 -13.60 2.38 1.40
CA SER A 74 -12.95 3.67 1.62
C SER A 74 -13.11 4.54 0.37
N ILE A 75 -13.77 5.68 0.54
CA ILE A 75 -13.77 6.76 -0.44
C ILE A 75 -12.66 7.71 0.00
N THR A 76 -11.88 8.23 -0.95
CA THR A 76 -10.95 9.33 -0.67
C THR A 76 -11.80 10.58 -0.39
N GLU A 77 -12.28 10.70 0.84
CA GLU A 77 -13.00 11.89 1.30
C GLU A 77 -11.96 12.98 1.62
N ILE A 78 -12.21 14.18 1.12
CA ILE A 78 -11.45 15.37 1.50
C ILE A 78 -11.91 15.72 2.91
N ASP A 79 -11.11 15.40 3.93
CA ASP A 79 -11.37 15.88 5.29
C ASP A 79 -11.10 17.40 5.32
N PRO A 80 -12.11 18.25 5.56
CA PRO A 80 -11.91 19.70 5.61
C PRO A 80 -11.04 20.16 6.79
N MET A 81 -10.70 19.27 7.73
CA MET A 81 -9.82 19.54 8.87
C MET A 81 -8.39 19.06 8.65
N GLU A 82 -8.11 18.24 7.63
CA GLU A 82 -6.75 17.86 7.25
C GLU A 82 -6.09 18.98 6.43
N PRO A 83 -4.75 19.13 6.52
CA PRO A 83 -4.04 20.04 5.63
C PRO A 83 -4.34 19.69 4.18
N GLU A 84 -4.53 20.72 3.34
CA GLU A 84 -4.93 20.59 1.93
C GLU A 84 -3.99 19.65 1.14
N LEU A 85 -2.73 19.54 1.58
CA LEU A 85 -1.76 18.55 1.10
C LEU A 85 -1.02 17.89 2.29
N PRO A 86 -0.81 16.56 2.26
CA PRO A 86 -0.16 15.83 3.36
C PRO A 86 1.35 16.07 3.46
N TYR A 87 1.99 16.53 2.38
CA TYR A 87 3.43 16.78 2.31
C TYR A 87 3.74 17.97 1.38
N GLU A 88 4.79 18.75 1.68
CA GLU A 88 5.26 19.84 0.80
C GLU A 88 6.01 19.28 -0.41
N THR A 89 6.83 18.25 -0.21
CA THR A 89 7.58 17.58 -1.28
C THR A 89 7.42 16.06 -1.21
N VAL A 90 7.72 15.38 -2.32
CA VAL A 90 7.81 13.90 -2.35
C VAL A 90 8.90 13.42 -1.39
N HIS A 91 9.97 14.21 -1.21
CA HIS A 91 11.02 13.92 -0.26
C HIS A 91 10.49 13.84 1.19
N ASP A 92 9.57 14.71 1.60
CA ASP A 92 9.01 14.67 2.96
C ASP A 92 8.22 13.39 3.19
N ALA A 93 7.46 12.92 2.19
CA ALA A 93 6.79 11.63 2.26
C ALA A 93 7.80 10.48 2.40
N ILE A 94 8.92 10.53 1.67
CA ILE A 94 9.99 9.52 1.79
C ILE A 94 10.59 9.53 3.21
N VAL A 95 10.81 10.71 3.80
CA VAL A 95 11.30 10.85 5.18
C VAL A 95 10.31 10.25 6.19
N ASP A 96 9.00 10.37 5.95
CA ASP A 96 7.95 9.72 6.76
C ASP A 96 7.83 8.20 6.51
N GLY A 97 8.67 7.63 5.65
CA GLY A 97 8.77 6.19 5.42
C GLY A 97 7.92 5.68 4.25
N TRP A 98 7.39 6.58 3.42
CA TRP A 98 6.83 6.18 2.13
C TRP A 98 7.93 5.74 1.17
N ARG A 99 7.62 4.77 0.31
CA ARG A 99 8.54 4.25 -0.70
C ARG A 99 8.00 4.57 -2.08
N VAL A 100 8.80 5.23 -2.91
CA VAL A 100 8.43 5.51 -4.31
C VAL A 100 8.41 4.20 -5.09
N ILE A 101 7.25 3.89 -5.69
CA ILE A 101 7.06 2.73 -6.58
C ILE A 101 6.87 3.13 -8.04
N HIS A 102 6.60 4.41 -8.30
CA HIS A 102 6.56 4.99 -9.63
C HIS A 102 7.18 6.39 -9.64
N PHE A 103 8.13 6.61 -10.55
CA PHE A 103 8.66 7.93 -10.89
C PHE A 103 7.99 8.42 -12.18
N PRO A 104 7.74 9.73 -12.30
CA PRO A 104 7.09 10.30 -13.48
C PRO A 104 7.88 10.00 -14.75
N SER A 105 7.18 9.81 -15.86
CA SER A 105 7.83 9.63 -17.16
C SER A 105 8.61 10.91 -17.54
N GLN A 106 9.89 10.74 -17.90
CA GLN A 106 10.74 11.86 -18.36
C GLN A 106 10.47 12.24 -19.82
N GLN A 107 9.67 11.45 -20.54
CA GLN A 107 9.29 11.68 -21.92
C GLN A 107 7.98 12.48 -21.94
N ALA A 108 8.09 13.80 -21.97
CA ALA A 108 6.95 14.65 -22.25
C ALA A 108 6.49 14.41 -23.70
N PHE A 109 5.31 13.82 -23.88
CA PHE A 109 4.58 13.95 -25.14
C PHE A 109 4.03 15.37 -25.17
N PHE A 110 4.84 16.30 -25.68
CA PHE A 110 4.37 17.65 -26.01
C PHE A 110 3.45 17.52 -27.23
N ASP A 111 2.14 17.40 -27.00
CA ASP A 111 1.14 17.78 -28.01
C ASP A 111 0.67 19.20 -27.67
N ASP A 112 0.92 20.15 -28.56
CA ASP A 112 0.63 21.58 -28.41
C ASP A 112 -0.88 21.91 -28.33
N ARG A 113 -1.76 20.89 -28.19
CA ARG A 113 -3.21 21.04 -28.36
C ARG A 113 -4.07 20.87 -27.13
N GLU A 114 -3.52 20.46 -25.99
CA GLU A 114 -4.27 20.42 -24.72
C GLU A 114 -3.30 20.58 -23.54
N ILE A 115 -3.32 21.75 -22.90
CA ILE A 115 -2.62 21.99 -21.64
C ILE A 115 -3.47 21.35 -20.53
N ASP A 116 -3.44 20.03 -20.44
CA ASP A 116 -3.77 19.30 -19.21
C ASP A 116 -2.48 18.66 -18.71
N VAL A 117 -1.50 19.50 -18.35
CA VAL A 117 -0.30 19.05 -17.63
C VAL A 117 -0.74 18.76 -16.20
N ILE A 118 -1.37 17.61 -16.01
CA ILE A 118 -1.44 16.96 -14.71
C ILE A 118 0.03 16.80 -14.29
N GLY A 119 0.39 17.43 -13.16
CA GLY A 119 1.78 17.53 -12.70
C GLY A 119 2.48 16.17 -12.63
N TYR A 120 3.80 16.19 -12.49
CA TYR A 120 4.64 15.00 -12.48
C TYR A 120 4.19 14.03 -11.37
N GLU A 121 3.58 12.92 -11.75
CA GLU A 121 2.97 11.95 -10.83
C GLU A 121 4.03 11.01 -10.23
N PHE A 122 4.05 10.97 -8.90
CA PHE A 122 4.74 9.97 -8.11
C PHE A 122 3.71 9.07 -7.44
N ILE A 123 3.92 7.76 -7.50
CA ILE A 123 3.12 6.79 -6.74
C ILE A 123 4.03 6.22 -5.65
N LEU A 124 3.56 6.32 -4.42
CA LEU A 124 4.25 5.86 -3.23
C LEU A 124 3.45 4.78 -2.53
N GLU A 125 4.14 3.87 -1.86
CA GLU A 125 3.55 2.90 -0.96
C GLU A 125 4.06 3.06 0.48
N LYS A 126 3.19 2.81 1.46
CA LYS A 126 3.57 2.57 2.84
C LYS A 126 2.95 1.26 3.29
N ARG A 127 3.74 0.44 3.98
CA ARG A 127 3.31 -0.86 4.49
C ARG A 127 3.12 -0.76 5.99
N GLU A 128 1.87 -0.78 6.44
CA GLU A 128 1.51 -0.58 7.85
C GLU A 128 0.60 -1.70 8.35
N ASP A 129 0.70 -1.97 9.65
CA ASP A 129 -0.14 -2.94 10.34
C ASP A 129 -1.52 -2.32 10.56
N TYR A 130 -2.51 -2.74 9.76
CA TYR A 130 -3.89 -2.28 9.91
C TYR A 130 -4.64 -3.14 10.93
N ARG A 131 -5.31 -2.50 11.90
CA ARG A 131 -6.28 -3.19 12.77
C ARG A 131 -7.65 -3.07 12.11
N ASP A 132 -8.27 -4.21 11.80
CA ASP A 132 -9.69 -4.29 11.48
C ASP A 132 -10.57 -3.92 12.69
#